data_AF-A0A3E0KCB9-F1
#
_entry.id   AF-A0A3E0KCB9-F1
#
_cell.length_a   1.000
_cell.length_b   1.000
_cell.length_c   1.000
_cell.angle_alpha   90.00
_cell.angle_beta   90.00
_cell.angle_gamma   90.00
#
_symmetry.space_group_name_H-M   'P 1'
#
loop_
_entity.id
_entity.type
_entity.pdbx_description
1 polymer ?
#
loop_
_entity_poly.entity_id
_entity_poly.type
_entity_poly.pdbx_seq_one_letter_code
_entity_poly.pdbx_strand_id
1 'polypeptide(L)'
;MDETPREKVVKGTVASPRLDAVGSLGFGLSRTRMAREVRAERVAVNGRVEPDPAATVREGDVIALEGRGEAVVQELAGPTRKGRITVAVRRTVGGSPGTEGRP
;
A
#
# COMPACT_ATOMS: atom_id res chain seq x y z
N MET A 1 10.94 2.79 27.86
CA MET A 1 10.72 1.38 27.50
C MET A 1 9.27 1.27 27.10
N ASP A 2 9.03 0.64 25.95
CA ASP A 2 7.80 0.63 25.13
C ASP A 2 7.61 1.83 24.19
N GLU A 3 7.98 1.62 22.93
CA GLU A 3 7.17 2.09 21.82
C GLU A 3 7.35 1.08 20.68
N THR A 4 6.69 -0.08 20.81
CA THR A 4 6.72 -1.08 19.75
C THR A 4 5.95 -0.52 18.56
N PRO A 5 6.59 -0.27 17.40
CA PRO A 5 5.87 0.20 16.22
C PRO A 5 4.78 -0.83 15.90
N ARG A 6 3.53 -0.38 15.87
CA ARG A 6 2.37 -1.25 15.63
C ARG A 6 2.30 -1.55 14.14
N GLU A 7 2.95 -2.63 13.74
CA GLU A 7 2.89 -3.11 12.37
C GLU A 7 1.59 -3.90 12.15
N LYS A 8 0.77 -3.48 11.18
CA LYS A 8 -0.45 -4.17 10.77
C LYS A 8 -0.24 -4.80 9.40
N VAL A 9 -0.48 -6.11 9.30
CA VAL A 9 -0.49 -6.82 8.02
C VAL A 9 -1.92 -6.83 7.48
N VAL A 10 -2.08 -6.30 6.27
CA VAL A 10 -3.31 -6.33 5.49
C VAL A 10 -3.11 -7.32 4.36
N LYS A 11 -3.97 -8.34 4.29
CA LYS A 11 -3.99 -9.29 3.17
C LYS A 11 -5.22 -9.03 2.31
N GLY A 12 -5.05 -9.13 1.01
CA GLY A 12 -6.13 -8.94 0.04
C GLY A 12 -5.83 -9.64 -1.27
N THR A 13 -6.79 -9.55 -2.18
CA THR A 13 -6.62 -10.04 -3.55
C THR A 13 -6.90 -8.91 -4.52
N VAL A 14 -6.01 -8.72 -5.48
CA VAL A 14 -6.14 -7.71 -6.52
C VAL A 14 -6.20 -8.38 -7.89
N ALA A 15 -6.90 -7.74 -8.84
CA ALA A 15 -6.90 -8.18 -10.23
C ALA A 15 -5.57 -7.85 -10.94
N SER A 16 -4.86 -6.82 -10.46
CA SER A 16 -3.58 -6.39 -10.99
C SER A 16 -2.75 -5.78 -9.86
N PRO A 17 -1.42 -5.99 -9.82
CA PRO A 17 -0.57 -5.46 -8.77
C PRO A 17 -0.19 -4.02 -9.13
N ARG A 18 -1.18 -3.13 -9.19
CA ARG A 18 -0.97 -1.70 -9.44
C ARG A 18 -0.69 -0.95 -8.14
N LEU A 19 0.13 0.08 -8.21
CA LEU A 19 0.46 0.95 -7.09
C LEU A 19 -0.81 1.52 -6.44
N ASP A 20 -1.77 2.01 -7.23
CA ASP A 20 -3.03 2.55 -6.71
C ASP A 20 -3.85 1.49 -5.96
N ALA A 21 -3.88 0.25 -6.47
CA ALA A 21 -4.65 -0.85 -5.90
C ALA A 21 -3.99 -1.40 -4.63
N VAL A 22 -2.68 -1.66 -4.67
CA VAL A 22 -1.91 -2.18 -3.54
C VAL A 22 -1.74 -1.13 -2.46
N GLY A 23 -1.49 0.13 -2.83
CA GLY A 23 -1.45 1.25 -1.90
C GLY A 23 -2.81 1.50 -1.24
N SER A 24 -3.90 1.49 -2.01
CA SER A 24 -5.26 1.58 -1.46
C SER A 24 -5.54 0.48 -0.43
N LEU A 25 -5.14 -0.76 -0.72
CA LEU A 25 -5.28 -1.90 0.19
C LEU A 25 -4.41 -1.75 1.45
N GLY A 26 -3.11 -1.45 1.28
CA GLY A 26 -2.16 -1.33 2.37
C GLY A 26 -2.47 -0.17 3.32
N PHE A 27 -2.73 1.01 2.76
CA PHE A 27 -3.04 2.23 3.53
C PHE A 27 -4.51 2.37 3.92
N GLY A 28 -5.41 1.53 3.40
CA GLY A 28 -6.85 1.68 3.60
C GLY A 28 -7.39 3.00 3.04
N LEU A 29 -6.82 3.47 1.94
CA LEU A 29 -7.19 4.72 1.26
C LEU A 29 -8.12 4.42 0.08
N SER A 30 -8.97 5.37 -0.30
CA SER A 30 -9.67 5.31 -1.59
C SER A 30 -8.67 5.44 -2.75
N ARG A 31 -8.89 4.73 -3.87
CA ARG A 31 -8.00 4.79 -5.05
C ARG A 31 -7.75 6.22 -5.55
N THR A 32 -8.75 7.09 -5.50
CA THR A 32 -8.63 8.51 -5.89
C THR A 32 -7.67 9.29 -4.98
N ARG A 33 -7.70 9.03 -3.66
CA ARG A 33 -6.76 9.64 -2.72
C ARG A 33 -5.34 9.13 -3.00
N MET A 34 -5.18 7.82 -3.15
CA MET A 34 -3.89 7.21 -3.45
C MET A 34 -3.29 7.81 -4.73
N ALA A 35 -4.04 7.84 -5.83
CA ALA A 35 -3.58 8.40 -7.09
C ALA A 35 -3.18 9.88 -6.99
N ARG A 36 -3.84 10.67 -6.13
CA ARG A 36 -3.48 12.07 -5.90
C ARG A 36 -2.15 12.20 -5.17
N GLU A 37 -1.93 11.43 -4.10
CA GLU A 37 -0.68 11.47 -3.34
C GLU A 37 0.50 10.95 -4.18
N VAL A 38 0.27 9.94 -5.03
CA VAL A 38 1.24 9.43 -6.00
C VAL A 38 1.64 10.52 -7.00
N ARG A 39 0.66 11.17 -7.64
CA ARG A 39 0.91 12.28 -8.57
C ARG A 39 1.54 13.50 -7.91
N ALA A 40 1.33 13.68 -6.61
CA ALA A 40 1.94 14.72 -5.81
C ALA A 40 3.33 14.32 -5.28
N GLU A 41 3.90 13.21 -5.77
CA GLU A 41 5.26 12.77 -5.44
C GLU A 41 5.45 12.44 -3.95
N ARG A 42 4.35 12.16 -3.25
CA ARG A 42 4.34 11.85 -1.80
C ARG A 42 4.45 10.36 -1.53
N VAL A 43 4.57 9.56 -2.59
CA VAL A 43 4.66 8.10 -2.53
C VAL A 43 5.98 7.66 -3.14
N ALA A 44 6.79 6.99 -2.34
CA ALA A 44 8.04 6.40 -2.80
C ALA A 44 7.92 4.87 -2.80
N VAL A 45 8.28 4.25 -3.90
CA VAL A 45 8.34 2.80 -4.09
C VAL A 45 9.80 2.40 -4.14
N ASN A 46 10.23 1.51 -3.25
CA ASN A 46 11.62 1.04 -3.19
C ASN A 46 12.64 2.19 -3.05
N GLY A 47 12.26 3.24 -2.31
CA GLY A 47 13.06 4.46 -2.16
C GLY A 47 13.08 5.39 -3.38
N ARG A 48 12.22 5.16 -4.38
CA ARG A 48 12.07 6.03 -5.56
C ARG A 48 10.66 6.60 -5.62
N VAL A 49 10.56 7.91 -5.73
CA VAL A 49 9.27 8.58 -5.97
C VAL A 49 8.75 8.13 -7.33
N GLU A 50 7.57 7.52 -7.34
CA GLU A 50 6.90 7.10 -8.56
C GLU A 50 5.65 7.96 -8.75
N PRO A 51 5.57 8.81 -9.79
CA PRO A 51 4.41 9.64 -10.05
C PRO A 51 3.27 8.87 -10.76
N ASP A 52 3.52 7.64 -11.20
CA ASP A 52 2.55 6.82 -11.92
C ASP A 52 1.75 5.89 -10.98
N PRO A 53 0.44 6.11 -10.78
CA PRO A 53 -0.39 5.26 -9.93
C PRO A 53 -0.73 3.91 -10.57
N ALA A 54 -0.57 3.77 -11.89
CA ALA A 54 -0.75 2.52 -12.60
C ALA A 54 0.56 1.71 -12.66
N ALA A 55 1.65 2.21 -12.08
CA ALA A 55 2.91 1.48 -11.94
C ALA A 55 2.67 0.11 -11.32
N THR A 56 3.36 -0.89 -11.86
CA THR A 56 3.22 -2.27 -11.39
C THR A 56 4.17 -2.51 -10.23
N VAL A 57 3.63 -2.90 -9.08
CA VAL A 57 4.42 -3.25 -7.89
C VAL A 57 4.69 -4.75 -7.84
N ARG A 58 5.79 -5.13 -7.19
CA ARG A 58 6.24 -6.51 -7.02
C ARG A 58 6.31 -6.90 -5.55
N GLU A 59 6.45 -8.19 -5.31
CA GLU A 59 6.77 -8.68 -3.96
C GLU A 59 8.09 -8.07 -3.48
N GLY A 60 8.13 -7.63 -2.22
CA GLY A 60 9.29 -6.98 -1.65
C GLY A 60 9.39 -5.47 -1.92
N ASP A 61 8.48 -4.89 -2.71
CA ASP A 61 8.44 -3.44 -2.87
C ASP A 61 8.01 -2.74 -1.57
N VAL A 62 8.71 -1.67 -1.25
CA VAL A 62 8.43 -0.83 -0.07
C VAL A 62 7.76 0.46 -0.53
N ILE A 63 6.50 0.65 -0.16
CA ILE A 63 5.73 1.85 -0.49
C ILE A 63 5.73 2.77 0.73
N ALA A 64 6.56 3.80 0.73
CA ALA A 64 6.55 4.85 1.74
C ALA A 64 5.58 5.96 1.33
N LEU A 65 4.69 6.36 2.24
CA LEU A 65 3.78 7.48 2.01
C LEU A 65 4.06 8.59 3.03
N GLU A 66 4.39 9.76 2.52
CA GLU A 66 4.70 10.92 3.34
C GLU A 66 3.48 11.30 4.19
N GLY A 67 3.66 11.29 5.52
CA GLY A 67 2.62 11.66 6.48
C GLY A 67 1.68 10.53 6.92
N ARG A 68 1.82 9.29 6.41
CA ARG A 68 1.08 8.12 6.93
C ARG A 68 1.95 6.93 7.36
N GLY A 69 3.20 6.89 6.92
CA GLY A 69 4.14 5.81 7.23
C GLY A 69 4.44 4.94 6.02
N GLU A 70 4.90 3.73 6.28
CA GLU A 70 5.46 2.84 5.26
C GLU A 70 4.62 1.56 5.14
N ALA A 71 4.42 1.12 3.92
CA ALA A 71 3.68 -0.08 3.54
C ALA A 71 4.58 -0.99 2.71
N VAL A 72 5.04 -2.08 3.33
CA VAL A 72 5.92 -3.07 2.72
C VAL A 72 5.08 -4.19 2.11
N VAL A 73 5.26 -4.47 0.82
CA VAL A 73 4.67 -5.64 0.17
C VAL A 73 5.45 -6.87 0.64
N GLN A 74 4.87 -7.63 1.57
CA GLN A 74 5.49 -8.86 2.08
C GLN A 74 5.28 -10.04 1.17
N GLU A 75 4.11 -10.13 0.55
CA GLU A 75 3.75 -11.26 -0.30
C GLU A 75 3.00 -10.73 -1.52
N LEU A 76 3.39 -11.17 -2.71
CA LEU A 76 2.69 -10.93 -3.96
C LEU A 76 2.68 -12.23 -4.74
N ALA A 77 1.76 -13.11 -4.34
CA ALA A 77 1.50 -14.32 -5.09
C ALA A 77 0.78 -13.94 -6.39
N GLY A 78 1.51 -14.03 -7.50
CA GLY A 78 1.06 -13.76 -8.86
C GLY A 78 -0.23 -14.51 -9.25
N PRO A 79 -0.74 -14.29 -10.48
CA PRO A 79 -2.07 -14.76 -10.86
C PRO A 79 -2.19 -16.26 -10.62
N THR A 80 -3.05 -16.64 -9.67
CA THR A 80 -3.44 -18.02 -9.44
C THR A 80 -4.15 -18.54 -10.70
N ARG A 81 -4.35 -19.86 -10.83
CA ARG A 81 -5.05 -20.52 -11.97
C ARG A 81 -6.44 -19.93 -12.35
N LYS A 82 -6.96 -18.97 -11.58
CA LYS A 82 -8.19 -18.19 -11.83
C LYS A 82 -7.97 -16.68 -12.09
N GLY A 83 -6.74 -16.23 -12.37
CA GLY A 83 -6.44 -14.83 -12.73
C GLY A 83 -6.51 -13.83 -11.58
N ARG A 84 -6.44 -14.28 -10.32
CA ARG A 84 -6.42 -13.40 -9.14
C ARG A 84 -5.05 -13.45 -8.46
N ILE A 85 -4.56 -12.29 -8.06
CA ILE A 85 -3.27 -12.10 -7.41
C ILE A 85 -3.52 -11.89 -5.92
N THR A 86 -2.87 -12.67 -5.07
CA THR A 86 -2.93 -12.48 -3.62
C THR A 86 -1.81 -11.55 -3.22
N VAL A 87 -2.13 -10.54 -2.42
CA VAL A 87 -1.15 -9.54 -1.97
C VAL A 87 -1.26 -9.37 -0.46
N ALA A 88 -0.12 -9.39 0.23
CA ALA A 88 0.01 -9.08 1.63
C ALA A 88 0.90 -7.84 1.78
N VAL A 89 0.35 -6.82 2.43
CA VAL A 89 1.03 -5.55 2.66
C VAL A 89 1.10 -5.30 4.16
N ARG A 90 2.30 -5.10 4.68
CA ARG A 90 2.55 -4.73 6.07
C ARG A 90 2.70 -3.22 6.15
N ARG A 91 1.78 -2.55 6.84
CA ARG A 91 1.91 -1.13 7.13
C ARG A 91 2.38 -0.89 8.56
N THR A 92 3.23 0.11 8.73
CA THR A 92 3.65 0.59 10.05
C THR A 92 2.83 1.84 10.37
N VAL A 93 1.94 1.76 11.36
CA VAL A 93 1.15 2.92 11.79
C VAL A 93 1.78 3.58 13.03
N GLY A 94 2.39 4.74 12.84
CA GLY A 94 2.58 5.71 13.93
C GLY A 94 1.19 6.25 14.30
N GLY A 95 0.82 6.17 15.58
CA GLY A 95 -0.56 6.31 16.03
C GLY A 95 -1.31 7.54 15.52
N SER A 96 -2.49 7.30 14.94
CA SER A 96 -3.69 8.14 15.07
C SER A 96 -4.93 7.30 14.69
N PRO A 97 -5.86 7.02 15.62
CA PRO A 97 -7.11 6.34 15.33
C PRO A 97 -8.08 7.37 14.75
N GLY A 98 -8.39 7.29 13.46
CA GLY A 98 -9.38 8.20 12.90
C GLY A 98 -9.33 8.23 11.39
N THR A 99 -10.05 7.32 10.76
CA THR A 99 -10.95 7.67 9.65
C THR A 99 -11.86 6.48 9.41
N GLU A 100 -12.96 6.49 10.16
CA GLU A 100 -14.28 6.20 9.64
C GLU A 100 -14.49 6.96 8.32
N GLY A 101 -15.12 6.33 7.34
CA GLY A 101 -15.33 6.93 6.03
C GLY A 101 -15.75 5.93 4.96
N ARG A 102 -16.81 5.16 5.25
CA ARG A 102 -17.67 4.57 4.22
C ARG A 102 -18.74 5.62 3.87
N PRO A 103 -18.97 5.89 2.60
CA PRO A 103 -20.34 5.93 2.08
C PRO A 103 -20.64 4.66 1.27
#